data_AF-A0A559N8U9-F1
#
_entry.id   AF-A0A559N8U9-F1
#
_cell.length_a   1.000
_cell.length_b   1.000
_cell.length_c   1.000
_cell.angle_alpha   90.00
_cell.angle_beta   90.00
_cell.angle_gamma   90.00
#
_symmetry.space_group_name_H-M   'P 1'
#
loop_
_entity.id
_entity.type
_entity.pdbx_description
1 polymer ?
#
loop_
_entity_poly.entity_id
_entity_poly.type
_entity_poly.pdbx_seq_one_letter_code
_entity_poly.pdbx_strand_id
1 'polypeptide(L)'
;MSNSLLEKQNELYGNLNFAAAIKKDNVGIIKHFIASEKEAYENNFQGQFYPSYHYEISRVMSTKMSKIDDEDIYLAFYYQLKLGNIYKPLEKHYPLFLKALAHNIDDNDLDNTFLDADILYLLFGIKNNKNSDSVYDILYNDYANFLQFTKLCNSYTTFPNLRKKHAKFAPFLNNKALVNRIKKGLHYYFKSSFLTAGSLVLLLLDTSDSAKEVLYNLHKTNLKNTDVWLLGSFYMDFKKTDANKKLLKDLYATYPKEWIDEYQKTDWN
;
A
#
# COMPACT_ATOMS: atom_id res chain seq x y z
N MET A 1 29.83 8.02 14.51
CA MET A 1 30.38 8.26 13.16
C MET A 1 29.31 8.68 12.13
N SER A 2 28.00 8.59 12.41
CA SER A 2 26.92 8.94 11.47
C SER A 2 26.78 10.45 11.19
N ASN A 3 27.04 11.32 12.17
CA ASN A 3 26.70 12.74 12.04
C ASN A 3 27.57 13.52 11.02
N SER A 4 28.87 13.26 10.94
CA SER A 4 29.74 14.06 10.03
C SER A 4 29.53 13.73 8.55
N LEU A 5 29.13 12.49 8.22
CA LEU A 5 28.83 12.09 6.84
C LEU A 5 27.48 12.65 6.40
N LEU A 6 26.48 12.57 7.28
CA LEU A 6 25.19 13.21 7.08
C LEU A 6 25.33 14.73 6.89
N GLU A 7 26.15 15.40 7.70
CA GLU A 7 26.47 16.83 7.57
C GLU A 7 27.13 17.14 6.22
N LYS A 8 28.11 16.33 5.76
CA LYS A 8 28.74 16.49 4.45
C LYS A 8 27.75 16.34 3.29
N GLN A 9 26.84 15.37 3.36
CA GLN A 9 25.79 15.24 2.34
C GLN A 9 24.83 16.44 2.36
N ASN A 10 24.47 16.94 3.55
CA ASN A 10 23.66 18.17 3.69
C ASN A 10 24.35 19.36 3.03
N GLU A 11 25.65 19.55 3.24
CA GLU A 11 26.42 20.63 2.62
C GLU A 11 26.50 20.49 1.08
N LEU A 12 26.78 19.27 0.60
CA LEU A 12 26.92 19.00 -0.83
C LEU A 12 25.62 19.26 -1.60
N TYR A 13 24.48 18.88 -1.02
CA TYR A 13 23.20 18.82 -1.72
C TYR A 13 22.14 19.82 -1.23
N GLY A 14 22.40 20.54 -0.14
CA GLY A 14 21.56 21.62 0.39
C GLY A 14 21.76 22.98 -0.30
N ASN A 15 22.63 23.06 -1.31
CA ASN A 15 22.91 24.29 -2.04
C ASN A 15 21.74 24.68 -2.97
N LEU A 16 21.14 25.85 -2.75
CA LEU A 16 20.01 26.37 -3.55
C LEU A 16 20.33 26.54 -5.04
N ASN A 17 21.57 26.86 -5.40
CA ASN A 17 21.98 27.00 -6.80
C ASN A 17 22.04 25.64 -7.49
N PHE A 18 22.54 24.62 -6.78
CA PHE A 18 22.50 23.23 -7.24
C PHE A 18 21.06 22.73 -7.38
N ALA A 19 20.20 23.01 -6.39
CA ALA A 19 18.78 22.68 -6.43
C ALA A 19 18.05 23.31 -7.63
N ALA A 20 18.35 24.58 -7.95
CA ALA A 20 17.76 25.26 -9.10
C ALA A 20 18.26 24.68 -10.44
N ALA A 21 19.55 24.34 -10.52
CA ALA A 21 20.16 23.75 -11.71
C ALA A 21 19.63 22.34 -12.00
N ILE A 22 19.56 21.49 -10.99
CA ILE A 22 19.24 20.07 -11.15
C ILE A 22 17.77 19.82 -11.53
N LYS A 23 16.85 20.74 -11.21
CA LYS A 23 15.41 20.62 -11.53
C LYS A 23 15.12 20.38 -13.01
N LYS A 24 16.00 20.84 -13.90
CA LYS A 24 15.85 20.68 -15.36
C LYS A 24 16.58 19.44 -15.91
N ASP A 25 17.37 18.76 -15.08
CA ASP A 25 18.20 17.62 -15.46
C ASP A 25 17.66 16.32 -14.85
N ASN A 26 16.75 15.67 -15.59
CA ASN A 26 16.17 14.40 -15.16
C ASN A 26 17.23 13.28 -14.99
N VAL A 27 18.31 13.29 -15.77
CA VAL A 27 19.37 12.28 -15.67
C VAL A 27 20.17 12.53 -14.40
N GLY A 28 20.56 13.78 -14.16
CA GLY A 28 21.24 14.21 -12.94
C GLY A 28 20.42 13.91 -11.68
N ILE A 29 19.11 14.16 -11.68
CA ILE A 29 18.23 13.84 -10.55
C ILE A 29 18.32 12.35 -10.18
N ILE A 30 18.20 11.44 -11.16
CA ILE A 30 18.27 9.99 -10.89
C ILE A 30 19.66 9.60 -10.37
N LYS A 31 20.73 10.07 -11.02
CA LYS A 31 22.10 9.71 -10.63
C LYS A 31 22.43 10.18 -9.22
N HIS A 32 22.07 11.41 -8.87
CA HIS A 32 22.28 11.94 -7.51
C HIS A 32 21.40 11.23 -6.49
N PHE A 33 20.15 10.90 -6.82
CA PHE A 33 19.29 10.10 -5.96
C PHE A 33 19.92 8.75 -5.64
N ILE A 34 20.30 7.97 -6.67
CA ILE A 34 20.95 6.65 -6.52
C ILE A 34 22.22 6.76 -5.68
N ALA A 35 23.11 7.71 -6.01
CA ALA A 35 24.37 7.87 -5.29
C ALA A 35 24.14 8.19 -3.80
N SER A 36 23.17 9.06 -3.50
CA SER A 36 22.84 9.43 -2.12
C SER A 36 22.27 8.25 -1.33
N GLU A 37 21.37 7.47 -1.93
CA GLU A 37 20.71 6.36 -1.26
C GLU A 37 21.65 5.18 -1.08
N LYS A 38 22.55 4.95 -2.04
CA LYS A 38 23.62 3.97 -1.92
C LYS A 38 24.53 4.31 -0.73
N GLU A 39 25.01 5.55 -0.64
CA GLU A 39 25.87 5.96 0.47
C GLU A 39 25.12 5.91 1.80
N ALA A 40 23.85 6.31 1.83
CA ALA A 40 23.01 6.26 3.03
C ALA A 40 22.75 4.82 3.50
N TYR A 41 22.57 3.90 2.55
CA TYR A 41 22.44 2.47 2.84
C TYR A 41 23.74 1.89 3.40
N GLU A 42 24.88 2.12 2.74
CA GLU A 42 26.20 1.62 3.16
C GLU A 42 26.62 2.11 4.56
N ASN A 43 26.05 3.23 5.02
CA ASN A 43 26.38 3.89 6.29
C ASN A 43 25.22 3.94 7.30
N ASN A 44 24.14 3.19 7.08
CA ASN A 44 22.99 3.05 7.99
C ASN A 44 22.29 4.37 8.38
N PHE A 45 22.11 5.30 7.43
CA PHE A 45 21.35 6.54 7.64
C PHE A 45 20.27 6.78 6.56
N GLN A 46 19.87 5.74 5.84
CA GLN A 46 18.82 5.83 4.82
C GLN A 46 17.53 6.47 5.37
N GLY A 47 16.93 7.38 4.60
CA GLY A 47 15.73 8.13 5.03
C GLY A 47 15.97 9.21 6.08
N GLN A 48 17.21 9.50 6.49
CA GLN A 48 17.53 10.59 7.43
C GLN A 48 17.91 11.90 6.72
N PHE A 49 17.99 11.90 5.39
CA PHE A 49 18.36 13.06 4.57
C PHE A 49 17.49 13.15 3.32
N TYR A 50 16.90 14.32 3.07
CA TYR A 50 16.01 14.58 1.93
C TYR A 50 16.44 15.85 1.18
N PRO A 51 17.47 15.76 0.34
CA PRO A 51 17.92 16.86 -0.52
C PRO A 51 16.94 17.15 -1.66
N SER A 52 17.15 18.23 -2.39
CA SER A 52 16.21 18.70 -3.44
C SER A 52 15.85 17.64 -4.49
N TYR A 53 16.76 16.76 -4.88
CA TYR A 53 16.48 15.70 -5.87
C TYR A 53 15.58 14.57 -5.32
N HIS A 54 15.52 14.34 -4.00
CA HIS A 54 14.54 13.44 -3.40
C HIS A 54 13.11 13.94 -3.56
N TYR A 55 12.90 15.26 -3.55
CA TYR A 55 11.58 15.83 -3.82
C TYR A 55 11.21 15.80 -5.31
N GLU A 56 12.21 15.75 -6.19
CA GLU A 56 12.03 15.78 -7.65
C GLU A 56 11.98 14.37 -8.27
N ILE A 57 12.48 13.35 -7.59
CA ILE A 57 12.57 11.98 -8.12
C ILE A 57 11.20 11.43 -8.55
N SER A 58 10.13 11.70 -7.79
CA SER A 58 8.77 11.27 -8.12
C SER A 58 8.31 11.84 -9.47
N ARG A 59 8.68 13.09 -9.75
CA ARG A 59 8.39 13.74 -11.04
C ARG A 59 9.13 13.01 -12.15
N VAL A 60 10.42 12.74 -11.98
CA VAL A 60 11.24 12.07 -13.02
C VAL A 60 10.73 10.66 -13.30
N MET A 61 10.41 9.88 -12.27
CA MET A 61 9.92 8.50 -12.38
C MET A 61 8.56 8.40 -13.09
N SER A 62 7.78 9.48 -13.09
CA SER A 62 6.52 9.56 -13.85
C SER A 62 6.71 9.84 -15.36
N THR A 63 7.93 10.19 -15.78
CA THR A 63 8.24 10.51 -17.18
C THR A 63 8.61 9.27 -18.00
N LYS A 64 8.80 9.45 -19.30
CA LYS A 64 9.28 8.39 -20.20
C LYS A 64 10.69 7.88 -19.85
N MET A 65 11.51 8.65 -19.13
CA MET A 65 12.92 8.28 -18.82
C MET A 65 13.72 7.79 -20.06
N SER A 66 13.44 8.33 -21.26
CA SER A 66 13.99 7.80 -22.53
C SER A 66 15.50 7.95 -22.73
N LYS A 67 16.18 8.73 -21.87
CA LYS A 67 17.62 9.00 -21.92
C LYS A 67 18.35 8.49 -20.66
N ILE A 68 17.68 7.64 -19.90
CA ILE A 68 18.19 7.08 -18.65
C ILE A 68 18.35 5.59 -18.91
N ASP A 69 19.50 5.05 -18.55
CA ASP A 69 19.80 3.64 -18.75
C ASP A 69 18.92 2.76 -17.86
N ASP A 70 18.61 1.55 -18.32
CA ASP A 70 17.71 0.63 -17.61
C ASP A 70 18.22 0.28 -16.20
N GLU A 71 19.54 0.22 -16.02
CA GLU A 71 20.17 -0.01 -14.71
C GLU A 71 19.88 1.15 -13.74
N ASP A 72 20.02 2.40 -14.19
CA ASP A 72 19.70 3.58 -13.39
C ASP A 72 18.19 3.63 -13.05
N ILE A 73 17.32 3.24 -13.99
CA ILE A 73 15.87 3.14 -13.75
C ILE A 73 15.56 2.08 -12.69
N TYR A 74 16.17 0.90 -12.81
CA TYR A 74 16.04 -0.19 -11.86
C TYR A 74 16.50 0.22 -10.46
N LEU A 75 17.70 0.80 -10.32
CA LEU A 75 18.24 1.27 -9.05
C LEU A 75 17.37 2.36 -8.43
N ALA A 76 16.84 3.29 -9.23
CA ALA A 76 15.92 4.30 -8.75
C ALA A 76 14.64 3.69 -8.15
N PHE A 77 14.04 2.68 -8.80
CA PHE A 77 12.91 1.96 -8.23
C PHE A 77 13.28 1.22 -6.95
N TYR A 78 14.43 0.54 -6.95
CA TYR A 78 14.89 -0.24 -5.80
C TYR A 78 15.08 0.62 -4.55
N TYR A 79 15.77 1.76 -4.68
CA TYR A 79 15.98 2.66 -3.55
C TYR A 79 14.70 3.35 -3.09
N GLN A 80 13.76 3.66 -4.00
CA GLN A 80 12.44 4.16 -3.61
C GLN A 80 11.63 3.12 -2.82
N LEU A 81 11.68 1.84 -3.23
CA LEU A 81 11.03 0.75 -2.51
C LEU A 81 11.67 0.55 -1.13
N LYS A 82 13.00 0.70 -1.02
CA LYS A 82 13.73 0.74 0.25
C LYS A 82 13.32 1.90 1.16
N LEU A 83 12.77 2.99 0.62
CA LEU A 83 12.19 4.09 1.40
C LEU A 83 10.69 3.88 1.70
N GLY A 84 10.11 2.72 1.36
CA GLY A 84 8.69 2.42 1.53
C GLY A 84 7.78 3.04 0.45
N ASN A 85 8.36 3.62 -0.61
CA ASN A 85 7.59 4.33 -1.64
C ASN A 85 7.18 3.40 -2.78
N ILE A 86 5.86 3.23 -2.97
CA ILE A 86 5.29 2.47 -4.08
C ILE A 86 4.83 3.39 -5.20
N TYR A 87 5.40 3.19 -6.39
CA TYR A 87 5.15 4.02 -7.58
C TYR A 87 4.28 3.33 -8.61
N LYS A 88 3.50 4.12 -9.36
CA LYS A 88 2.96 3.67 -10.64
C LYS A 88 4.02 3.93 -11.72
N PRO A 89 4.84 2.95 -12.14
CA PRO A 89 5.76 3.16 -13.25
C PRO A 89 4.97 3.34 -14.54
N LEU A 90 5.62 3.86 -15.59
CA LEU A 90 5.08 3.66 -16.94
C LEU A 90 5.16 2.17 -17.30
N GLU A 91 4.21 1.70 -18.11
CA GLU A 91 4.08 0.29 -18.49
C GLU A 91 5.39 -0.32 -19.01
N LYS A 92 6.11 0.39 -19.87
CA LYS A 92 7.41 -0.07 -20.41
C LYS A 92 8.49 -0.31 -19.35
N HIS A 93 8.38 0.36 -18.21
CA HIS A 93 9.32 0.29 -17.08
C HIS A 93 8.83 -0.65 -15.97
N TYR A 94 7.63 -1.20 -16.12
CA TYR A 94 7.04 -2.10 -15.14
C TYR A 94 7.89 -3.36 -14.88
N PRO A 95 8.50 -4.02 -15.89
CA PRO A 95 9.39 -5.15 -15.63
C PRO A 95 10.59 -4.80 -14.74
N LEU A 96 11.19 -3.61 -14.93
CA LEU A 96 12.30 -3.12 -14.10
C LEU A 96 11.83 -2.85 -12.66
N PHE A 97 10.62 -2.30 -12.50
CA PHE A 97 10.01 -2.10 -11.19
C PHE A 97 9.75 -3.43 -10.45
N LEU A 98 9.25 -4.46 -11.14
CA LEU A 98 9.06 -5.78 -10.53
C LEU A 98 10.39 -6.43 -10.14
N LYS A 99 11.42 -6.30 -10.98
CA LYS A 99 12.78 -6.76 -10.65
C LYS A 99 13.32 -6.04 -9.40
N ALA A 100 13.12 -4.74 -9.30
CA ALA A 100 13.53 -3.95 -8.13
C ALA A 100 12.79 -4.37 -6.85
N LEU A 101 11.51 -4.70 -6.94
CA LEU A 101 10.72 -5.20 -5.81
C LEU A 101 11.16 -6.58 -5.35
N ALA A 102 11.40 -7.51 -6.29
CA ALA A 102 11.93 -8.83 -5.96
C ALA A 102 13.26 -8.70 -5.21
N HIS A 103 14.19 -7.90 -5.75
CA HIS A 103 15.47 -7.67 -5.11
C HIS A 103 15.37 -6.98 -3.75
N ASN A 104 14.43 -6.02 -3.59
CA ASN A 104 14.18 -5.38 -2.31
C ASN A 104 13.72 -6.37 -1.24
N ILE A 105 12.86 -7.32 -1.61
CA ILE A 105 12.38 -8.36 -0.70
C ILE A 105 13.55 -9.28 -0.30
N ASP A 106 14.35 -9.72 -1.26
CA ASP A 106 15.50 -10.60 -1.01
C ASP A 106 16.53 -9.96 -0.06
N ASP A 107 16.79 -8.66 -0.21
CA ASP A 107 17.81 -7.94 0.57
C ASP A 107 17.41 -7.66 2.02
N ASN A 108 16.11 -7.49 2.30
CA ASN A 108 15.66 -7.02 3.61
C ASN A 108 14.92 -8.10 4.41
N ASP A 109 14.53 -9.23 3.81
CA ASP A 109 13.43 -10.07 4.33
C ASP A 109 12.12 -9.25 4.36
N LEU A 110 10.97 -9.87 4.04
CA LEU A 110 9.67 -9.19 4.16
C LEU A 110 9.41 -8.65 5.57
N ASP A 111 10.07 -9.19 6.59
CA ASP A 111 9.92 -8.70 7.96
C ASP A 111 10.72 -7.40 8.24
N ASN A 112 11.72 -7.04 7.42
CA ASN A 112 12.49 -5.79 7.58
C ASN A 112 12.38 -4.82 6.38
N THR A 113 11.49 -5.09 5.41
CA THR A 113 11.18 -4.09 4.38
C THR A 113 10.30 -2.97 4.95
N PHE A 114 10.46 -1.76 4.39
CA PHE A 114 9.60 -0.60 4.70
C PHE A 114 8.22 -0.68 4.01
N LEU A 115 7.96 -1.75 3.26
CA LEU A 115 6.71 -1.98 2.56
C LEU A 115 5.73 -2.78 3.44
N ASP A 116 4.59 -2.19 3.74
CA ASP A 116 3.54 -2.86 4.54
C ASP A 116 3.10 -4.20 3.92
N ALA A 117 3.09 -5.27 4.72
CA ALA A 117 2.69 -6.61 4.29
C ALA A 117 1.30 -6.66 3.64
N ASP A 118 0.33 -5.90 4.17
CA ASP A 118 -1.02 -5.80 3.61
C ASP A 118 -1.02 -5.24 2.18
N ILE A 119 -0.13 -4.27 1.92
CA ILE A 119 0.02 -3.62 0.63
C ILE A 119 0.73 -4.56 -0.34
N LEU A 120 1.76 -5.29 0.11
CA LEU A 120 2.44 -6.30 -0.69
C LEU A 120 1.48 -7.42 -1.11
N TYR A 121 0.64 -7.89 -0.20
CA TYR A 121 -0.40 -8.86 -0.52
C TYR A 121 -1.39 -8.30 -1.54
N LEU A 122 -1.92 -7.10 -1.31
CA LEU A 122 -2.96 -6.58 -2.19
C LEU A 122 -2.42 -6.29 -3.60
N LEU A 123 -1.24 -5.69 -3.71
CA LEU A 123 -0.66 -5.30 -4.99
C LEU A 123 -0.02 -6.47 -5.73
N PHE A 124 0.66 -7.39 -5.03
CA PHE A 124 1.52 -8.41 -5.64
C PHE A 124 1.20 -9.84 -5.22
N GLY A 125 0.40 -10.03 -4.17
CA GLY A 125 -0.07 -11.35 -3.73
C GLY A 125 0.90 -12.03 -2.77
N ILE A 126 1.93 -11.30 -2.38
CA ILE A 126 3.01 -11.75 -1.51
C ILE A 126 2.49 -11.78 -0.07
N LYS A 127 2.60 -12.95 0.57
CA LYS A 127 2.16 -13.21 1.95
C LYS A 127 3.33 -13.43 2.90
N ASN A 128 4.47 -13.87 2.38
CA ASN A 128 5.70 -14.16 3.11
C ASN A 128 6.80 -14.52 2.11
N ASN A 129 8.02 -14.74 2.60
CA ASN A 129 9.19 -14.96 1.74
C ASN A 129 9.04 -16.22 0.88
N LYS A 130 8.22 -17.19 1.29
CA LYS A 130 8.01 -18.43 0.52
C LYS A 130 7.23 -18.20 -0.77
N ASN A 131 6.59 -17.05 -0.93
CA ASN A 131 5.86 -16.70 -2.15
C ASN A 131 6.24 -15.34 -2.72
N SER A 132 7.45 -14.84 -2.44
CA SER A 132 7.98 -13.59 -3.00
C SER A 132 7.98 -13.59 -4.54
N ASP A 133 8.20 -14.75 -5.17
CA ASP A 133 8.14 -14.93 -6.62
C ASP A 133 6.80 -14.52 -7.26
N SER A 134 5.71 -14.47 -6.48
CA SER A 134 4.41 -14.00 -7.00
C SER A 134 4.42 -12.53 -7.44
N VAL A 135 5.49 -11.79 -7.14
CA VAL A 135 5.75 -10.45 -7.65
C VAL A 135 5.63 -10.36 -9.18
N TYR A 136 5.94 -11.45 -9.90
CA TYR A 136 5.87 -11.50 -11.36
C TYR A 136 4.52 -11.95 -11.93
N ASP A 137 3.57 -12.38 -11.09
CA ASP A 137 2.27 -12.90 -11.52
C ASP A 137 1.25 -11.81 -11.87
N ILE A 138 1.57 -10.54 -11.58
CA ILE A 138 0.64 -9.43 -11.70
C ILE A 138 0.85 -8.65 -13.01
N LEU A 139 -0.22 -8.46 -13.77
CA LEU A 139 -0.21 -7.65 -14.99
C LEU A 139 -0.21 -6.15 -14.64
N TYR A 140 0.43 -5.34 -15.49
CA TYR A 140 0.54 -3.89 -15.29
C TYR A 140 -0.82 -3.20 -15.05
N ASN A 141 -1.85 -3.56 -15.84
CA ASN A 141 -3.18 -2.96 -15.70
C ASN A 141 -3.86 -3.34 -14.38
N ASP A 142 -3.68 -4.58 -13.92
CA ASP A 142 -4.20 -5.00 -12.62
C ASP A 142 -3.48 -4.29 -11.49
N TYR A 143 -2.14 -4.25 -11.54
CA TYR A 143 -1.32 -3.49 -10.60
C TYR A 143 -1.74 -2.02 -10.51
N ALA A 144 -1.89 -1.35 -11.66
CA ALA A 144 -2.29 0.06 -11.72
C ALA A 144 -3.66 0.30 -11.08
N ASN A 145 -4.61 -0.61 -11.32
CA ASN A 145 -5.94 -0.55 -10.72
C ASN A 145 -5.91 -0.84 -9.21
N PHE A 146 -5.11 -1.81 -8.77
CA PHE A 146 -4.97 -2.15 -7.36
C PHE A 146 -4.33 -0.99 -6.60
N LEU A 147 -3.31 -0.36 -7.18
CA LEU A 147 -2.68 0.84 -6.62
C LEU A 147 -3.64 2.03 -6.57
N GLN A 148 -4.53 2.19 -7.55
CA GLN A 148 -5.56 3.23 -7.49
C GLN A 148 -6.55 2.96 -6.35
N PHE A 149 -6.92 1.71 -6.12
CA PHE A 149 -7.75 1.31 -5.00
C PHE A 149 -7.06 1.61 -3.66
N THR A 150 -5.80 1.21 -3.46
CA THR A 150 -5.05 1.49 -2.22
C THR A 150 -4.94 2.99 -1.96
N LYS A 151 -4.65 3.79 -2.98
CA LYS A 151 -4.62 5.25 -2.88
C LYS A 151 -5.97 5.84 -2.49
N LEU A 152 -7.08 5.32 -3.04
CA LEU A 152 -8.41 5.75 -2.64
C LEU A 152 -8.67 5.42 -1.17
N CYS A 153 -8.39 4.19 -0.72
CA CYS A 153 -8.52 3.79 0.68
C CYS A 153 -7.77 4.76 1.60
N ASN A 154 -6.50 5.03 1.29
CA ASN A 154 -5.61 5.85 2.11
C ASN A 154 -5.83 7.37 1.93
N SER A 155 -6.73 7.79 1.04
CA SER A 155 -7.11 9.22 0.89
C SER A 155 -8.08 9.71 1.98
N TYR A 156 -8.64 8.79 2.77
CA TYR A 156 -9.57 9.11 3.85
C TYR A 156 -8.83 9.26 5.17
N THR A 157 -9.34 10.16 6.01
CA THR A 157 -8.80 10.40 7.37
C THR A 157 -9.66 9.78 8.47
N THR A 158 -10.88 9.34 8.17
CA THR A 158 -11.79 8.68 9.13
C THR A 158 -12.67 7.63 8.46
N PHE A 159 -12.96 6.53 9.17
CA PHE A 159 -13.85 5.47 8.66
C PHE A 159 -15.28 5.94 8.35
N PRO A 160 -15.94 6.79 9.17
CA PRO A 160 -17.27 7.30 8.82
C PRO A 160 -17.30 8.06 7.48
N ASN A 161 -16.27 8.84 7.17
CA ASN A 161 -16.20 9.54 5.88
C ASN A 161 -15.99 8.57 4.71
N LEU A 162 -15.20 7.51 4.91
CA LEU A 162 -15.03 6.43 3.92
C LEU A 162 -16.37 5.74 3.64
N ARG A 163 -17.10 5.33 4.69
CA ARG A 163 -18.41 4.69 4.57
C ARG A 163 -19.45 5.58 3.92
N LYS A 164 -19.51 6.87 4.28
CA LYS A 164 -20.42 7.84 3.63
C LYS A 164 -20.15 7.98 2.13
N LYS A 165 -18.89 7.94 1.70
CA LYS A 165 -18.47 8.08 0.30
C LYS A 165 -18.27 6.73 -0.40
N HIS A 166 -18.95 5.67 0.04
CA HIS A 166 -18.80 4.30 -0.50
C HIS A 166 -19.04 4.20 -2.00
N ALA A 167 -19.86 5.07 -2.60
CA ALA A 167 -20.10 5.09 -4.04
C ALA A 167 -18.81 5.23 -4.87
N LYS A 168 -17.75 5.85 -4.32
CA LYS A 168 -16.44 5.94 -4.97
C LYS A 168 -15.74 4.59 -5.16
N PHE A 169 -16.13 3.58 -4.41
CA PHE A 169 -15.58 2.22 -4.49
C PHE A 169 -16.31 1.34 -5.51
N ALA A 170 -17.55 1.68 -5.89
CA ALA A 170 -18.35 0.89 -6.82
C ALA A 170 -17.67 0.61 -8.17
N PRO A 171 -16.91 1.55 -8.79
CA PRO A 171 -16.20 1.27 -10.04
C PRO A 171 -15.20 0.10 -9.95
N PHE A 172 -14.64 -0.16 -8.76
CA PHE A 172 -13.68 -1.24 -8.56
C PHE A 172 -14.31 -2.64 -8.55
N LEU A 173 -15.64 -2.75 -8.46
CA LEU A 173 -16.35 -4.03 -8.60
C LEU A 173 -16.15 -4.66 -9.99
N ASN A 174 -15.90 -3.82 -11.00
CA ASN A 174 -15.62 -4.28 -12.36
C ASN A 174 -14.22 -4.91 -12.49
N ASN A 175 -13.32 -4.65 -11.53
CA ASN A 175 -12.02 -5.31 -11.48
C ASN A 175 -12.14 -6.65 -10.74
N LYS A 176 -12.42 -7.72 -11.49
CA LYS A 176 -12.55 -9.08 -10.97
C LYS A 176 -11.27 -9.57 -10.27
N ALA A 177 -10.09 -9.18 -10.77
CA ALA A 177 -8.82 -9.58 -10.18
C ALA A 177 -8.66 -8.99 -8.76
N LEU A 178 -8.99 -7.71 -8.58
CA LEU A 178 -8.98 -7.03 -7.27
C LEU A 178 -9.98 -7.64 -6.30
N VAL A 179 -11.23 -7.81 -6.75
CA VAL A 179 -12.29 -8.41 -5.93
C VAL A 179 -11.90 -9.81 -5.49
N ASN A 180 -11.35 -10.64 -6.39
CA ASN A 180 -10.87 -11.97 -6.05
C ASN A 180 -9.66 -11.94 -5.11
N ARG A 181 -8.73 -10.99 -5.28
CA ARG A 181 -7.57 -10.81 -4.39
C ARG A 181 -8.02 -10.49 -2.96
N ILE A 182 -9.00 -9.60 -2.81
CA ILE A 182 -9.61 -9.24 -1.52
C ILE A 182 -10.34 -10.45 -0.93
N LYS A 183 -11.21 -11.11 -1.70
CA LYS A 183 -11.96 -12.31 -1.22
C LYS A 183 -11.04 -13.38 -0.68
N LYS A 184 -9.92 -13.65 -1.36
CA LYS A 184 -8.96 -14.70 -0.97
C LYS A 184 -8.05 -14.32 0.20
N GLY A 185 -7.93 -13.04 0.55
CA GLY A 185 -6.90 -12.60 1.50
C GLY A 185 -7.34 -11.65 2.58
N LEU A 186 -8.60 -11.22 2.62
CA LEU A 186 -9.07 -10.28 3.64
C LEU A 186 -8.71 -10.75 5.06
N HIS A 187 -8.82 -12.05 5.34
CA HIS A 187 -8.45 -12.64 6.63
C HIS A 187 -6.97 -12.49 6.99
N TYR A 188 -6.07 -12.39 6.00
CA TYR A 188 -4.63 -12.29 6.20
C TYR A 188 -4.22 -10.89 6.68
N TYR A 189 -4.91 -9.85 6.21
CA TYR A 189 -4.62 -8.46 6.57
C TYR A 189 -5.75 -7.79 7.36
N PHE A 190 -6.64 -8.58 7.97
CA PHE A 190 -7.79 -8.04 8.70
C PHE A 190 -7.34 -7.33 9.97
N LYS A 191 -7.24 -6.00 9.91
CA LYS A 191 -6.92 -5.12 11.04
C LYS A 191 -7.60 -3.76 10.87
N SER A 192 -7.61 -2.95 11.92
CA SER A 192 -8.10 -1.56 11.87
C SER A 192 -7.21 -0.69 10.98
N SER A 193 -7.47 -0.69 9.68
CA SER A 193 -6.76 0.08 8.66
C SER A 193 -7.71 0.57 7.57
N PHE A 194 -7.32 1.62 6.84
CA PHE A 194 -8.11 2.12 5.71
C PHE A 194 -8.19 1.11 4.56
N LEU A 195 -7.17 0.24 4.42
CA LEU A 195 -7.17 -0.81 3.41
C LEU A 195 -8.23 -1.89 3.70
N THR A 196 -8.31 -2.33 4.96
CA THR A 196 -9.38 -3.23 5.42
C THR A 196 -10.73 -2.58 5.23
N ALA A 197 -10.89 -1.32 5.64
CA ALA A 197 -12.13 -0.56 5.49
C ALA A 197 -12.59 -0.47 4.02
N GLY A 198 -11.69 -0.13 3.09
CA GLY A 198 -12.02 -0.09 1.66
C GLY A 198 -12.37 -1.47 1.10
N SER A 199 -11.67 -2.53 1.55
CA SER A 199 -11.97 -3.92 1.20
C SER A 199 -13.36 -4.35 1.67
N LEU A 200 -13.73 -3.98 2.90
CA LEU A 200 -15.06 -4.21 3.46
C LEU A 200 -16.14 -3.50 2.67
N VAL A 201 -15.95 -2.22 2.32
CA VAL A 201 -16.89 -1.50 1.44
C VAL A 201 -17.07 -2.25 0.13
N LEU A 202 -15.99 -2.68 -0.50
CA LEU A 202 -16.08 -3.36 -1.79
C LEU A 202 -16.88 -4.68 -1.68
N LEU A 203 -16.63 -5.51 -0.66
CA LEU A 203 -17.40 -6.74 -0.44
C LEU A 203 -18.86 -6.51 -0.01
N LEU A 204 -19.14 -5.40 0.69
CA LEU A 204 -20.50 -5.03 1.08
C LEU A 204 -21.33 -4.50 -0.10
N LEU A 205 -20.68 -3.84 -1.06
CA LEU A 205 -21.28 -3.42 -2.33
C LEU A 205 -21.43 -4.57 -3.34
N ASP A 206 -20.52 -5.54 -3.32
CA ASP A 206 -20.63 -6.76 -4.14
C ASP A 206 -21.88 -7.56 -3.73
N THR A 207 -22.76 -7.85 -4.69
CA THR A 207 -24.01 -8.58 -4.47
C THR A 207 -23.85 -10.09 -4.56
N SER A 208 -22.68 -10.60 -4.92
CA SER A 208 -22.43 -12.03 -5.05
C SER A 208 -22.38 -12.75 -3.70
N ASP A 209 -22.89 -13.99 -3.67
CA ASP A 209 -22.86 -14.83 -2.47
C ASP A 209 -21.43 -15.07 -1.96
N SER A 210 -20.47 -15.24 -2.88
CA SER A 210 -19.05 -15.39 -2.54
C SER A 210 -18.49 -14.22 -1.71
N ALA A 211 -18.94 -12.99 -1.93
CA ALA A 211 -18.52 -11.85 -1.12
C ALA A 211 -19.11 -11.91 0.30
N LYS A 212 -20.37 -12.34 0.40
CA LYS A 212 -21.05 -12.49 1.69
C LYS A 212 -20.48 -13.66 2.49
N GLU A 213 -20.10 -14.74 1.82
CA GLU A 213 -19.42 -15.86 2.46
C GLU A 213 -18.08 -15.46 3.08
N VAL A 214 -17.27 -14.66 2.38
CA VAL A 214 -16.01 -14.13 2.93
C VAL A 214 -16.26 -13.30 4.19
N LEU A 215 -17.24 -12.39 4.15
CA LEU A 215 -17.62 -11.57 5.29
C LEU A 215 -18.15 -12.40 6.47
N TYR A 216 -19.00 -13.39 6.19
CA TYR A 216 -19.51 -14.32 7.20
C TYR A 216 -18.41 -15.16 7.84
N ASN A 217 -17.42 -15.61 7.04
CA ASN A 217 -16.30 -16.40 7.55
C ASN A 217 -15.39 -15.60 8.50
N LEU A 218 -15.36 -14.27 8.43
CA LEU A 218 -14.68 -13.46 9.44
C LEU A 218 -15.29 -13.65 10.84
N HIS A 219 -16.61 -13.88 10.95
CA HIS A 219 -17.26 -14.08 12.25
C HIS A 219 -16.82 -15.37 12.93
N LYS A 220 -16.28 -16.33 12.16
CA LYS A 220 -15.80 -17.61 12.67
C LYS A 220 -14.36 -17.53 13.17
N THR A 221 -13.70 -16.41 12.96
CA THR A 221 -12.37 -16.16 13.52
C THR A 221 -12.53 -15.63 14.95
N ASN A 222 -11.57 -15.90 15.84
CA ASN A 222 -11.61 -15.40 17.21
C ASN A 222 -11.28 -13.89 17.23
N LEU A 223 -12.19 -13.07 16.71
CA LEU A 223 -12.03 -11.62 16.57
C LEU A 223 -11.99 -10.94 17.94
N LYS A 224 -11.12 -9.93 18.06
CA LYS A 224 -11.13 -9.03 19.21
C LYS A 224 -12.34 -8.11 19.14
N ASN A 225 -12.78 -7.59 20.29
CA ASN A 225 -13.89 -6.64 20.39
C ASN A 225 -13.75 -5.44 19.42
N THR A 226 -12.54 -4.88 19.24
CA THR A 226 -12.29 -3.76 18.32
C THR A 226 -12.57 -4.11 16.85
N ASP A 227 -12.27 -5.34 16.45
CA ASP A 227 -12.50 -5.86 15.11
C ASP A 227 -13.98 -6.16 14.87
N VAL A 228 -14.65 -6.71 15.89
CA VAL A 228 -16.10 -6.93 15.89
C VAL A 228 -16.85 -5.60 15.76
N TRP A 229 -16.44 -4.58 16.52
CA TRP A 229 -16.99 -3.23 16.41
C TRP A 229 -16.79 -2.63 15.03
N LEU A 230 -15.60 -2.79 14.45
CA LEU A 230 -15.31 -2.35 13.08
C LEU A 230 -16.29 -3.01 12.10
N LEU A 231 -16.44 -4.33 12.10
CA LEU A 231 -17.39 -5.04 11.23
C LEU A 231 -18.83 -4.56 11.46
N GLY A 232 -19.28 -4.50 12.71
CA GLY A 232 -20.61 -4.07 13.10
C GLY A 232 -20.96 -2.69 12.56
N SER A 233 -20.04 -1.74 12.73
CA SER A 233 -20.22 -0.36 12.25
C SER A 233 -20.31 -0.26 10.73
N PHE A 234 -19.64 -1.13 9.97
CA PHE A 234 -19.79 -1.21 8.52
C PHE A 234 -21.10 -1.90 8.12
N TYR A 235 -21.47 -3.02 8.74
CA TYR A 235 -22.71 -3.71 8.42
C TYR A 235 -23.94 -2.84 8.70
N MET A 236 -23.92 -2.06 9.78
CA MET A 236 -24.97 -1.09 10.12
C MET A 236 -25.22 -0.08 9.00
N ASP A 237 -24.16 0.49 8.42
CA ASP A 237 -24.26 1.49 7.35
C ASP A 237 -24.66 0.87 5.99
N PHE A 238 -24.52 -0.46 5.83
CA PHE A 238 -24.76 -1.17 4.57
C PHE A 238 -25.94 -2.16 4.62
N LYS A 239 -26.77 -2.15 5.67
CA LYS A 239 -27.92 -3.06 5.90
C LYS A 239 -29.13 -2.88 4.98
N LYS A 240 -28.96 -2.30 3.78
CA LYS A 240 -30.08 -2.07 2.84
C LYS A 240 -30.57 -3.36 2.18
N THR A 241 -29.66 -4.27 1.87
CA THR A 241 -29.98 -5.56 1.24
C THR A 241 -30.22 -6.64 2.29
N ASP A 242 -31.04 -7.63 1.97
CA ASP A 242 -31.33 -8.73 2.92
C ASP A 242 -30.09 -9.57 3.22
N ALA A 243 -29.20 -9.75 2.24
CA ALA A 243 -27.90 -10.39 2.44
C ALA A 243 -27.04 -9.65 3.49
N ASN A 244 -26.97 -8.31 3.42
CA ASN A 244 -26.20 -7.52 4.40
C ASN A 244 -26.90 -7.46 5.77
N LYS A 245 -28.24 -7.43 5.81
CA LYS A 245 -28.99 -7.56 7.08
C LYS A 245 -28.72 -8.90 7.76
N LYS A 246 -28.62 -9.97 6.98
CA LYS A 246 -28.28 -11.31 7.49
C LYS A 246 -26.89 -11.33 8.10
N LEU A 247 -25.88 -10.74 7.44
CA LEU A 247 -24.53 -10.59 8.02
C LEU A 247 -24.56 -9.90 9.38
N LEU A 248 -25.29 -8.80 9.51
CA LEU A 248 -25.43 -8.10 10.79
C LEU A 248 -26.10 -8.96 11.86
N LYS A 249 -27.19 -9.66 11.50
CA LYS A 249 -27.89 -10.58 12.42
C LYS A 249 -26.97 -11.71 12.88
N ASP A 250 -26.20 -12.28 11.96
CA ASP A 250 -25.25 -13.36 12.26
C ASP A 250 -24.13 -12.86 13.18
N LEU A 251 -23.68 -11.59 13.03
CA LEU A 251 -22.70 -10.98 13.92
C LEU A 251 -23.25 -10.86 15.36
N TYR A 252 -24.50 -10.37 15.53
CA TYR A 252 -25.16 -10.31 16.84
C TYR A 252 -25.45 -11.68 17.46
N ALA A 253 -25.59 -12.72 16.65
CA ALA A 253 -25.75 -14.09 17.16
C ALA A 253 -24.42 -14.68 17.63
N THR A 254 -23.28 -14.14 17.15
CA THR A 254 -21.95 -14.69 17.40
C THR A 254 -21.22 -13.96 18.52
N TYR A 255 -21.41 -12.64 18.66
CA TYR A 255 -20.69 -11.80 19.63
C TYR A 255 -21.64 -11.01 20.54
N PRO A 256 -21.18 -10.60 21.74
CA PRO A 256 -21.94 -9.73 22.63
C PRO A 256 -22.37 -8.44 21.93
N LYS A 257 -23.58 -7.96 22.25
CA LYS A 257 -24.15 -6.75 21.67
C LYS A 257 -23.27 -5.52 21.91
N GLU A 258 -22.66 -5.45 23.09
CA GLU A 258 -21.81 -4.35 23.54
C GLU A 258 -20.56 -4.22 22.64
N TRP A 259 -20.02 -5.34 22.15
CA TRP A 259 -18.87 -5.34 21.23
C TRP A 259 -19.23 -4.79 19.86
N ILE A 260 -20.52 -4.79 19.49
CA ILE A 260 -21.01 -4.36 18.18
C ILE A 260 -21.48 -2.90 18.25
N ASP A 261 -22.22 -2.54 19.30
CA ASP A 261 -22.91 -1.26 19.42
C ASP A 261 -22.03 -0.17 20.05
N GLU A 262 -21.18 -0.52 21.01
CA GLU A 262 -20.40 0.44 21.78
C GLU A 262 -19.02 0.63 21.16
N TYR A 263 -18.56 1.89 21.11
CA TYR A 263 -17.22 2.21 20.64
C TYR A 263 -16.15 1.46 21.44
N GLN A 264 -15.45 0.56 20.78
CA GLN A 264 -14.34 -0.18 21.38
C GLN A 264 -13.06 0.62 21.17
N LYS A 265 -12.57 1.27 22.22
CA LYS A 265 -11.34 2.05 22.17
C LYS A 265 -10.17 1.11 21.84
N THR A 266 -9.46 1.40 20.75
CA THR A 266 -8.14 0.82 20.53
C THR A 266 -7.14 1.53 21.41
N ASP A 267 -6.46 0.79 22.29
CA ASP A 267 -5.26 1.29 22.95
C ASP A 267 -4.19 1.47 21.88
N TRP A 268 -3.99 2.71 21.46
CA TRP A 268 -2.83 3.12 20.69
C TRP A 268 -1.66 3.19 21.68
N ASN A 269 -0.99 2.06 21.90
CA ASN A 269 0.32 2.05 22.56
C ASN A 269 1.39 2.50 21.57
#